data_AF-A0A920N8A6-F1
#
_entry.id   AF-A0A920N8A6-F1
#
_cell.length_a   1.000
_cell.length_b   1.000
_cell.length_c   1.000
_cell.angle_alpha   90.00
_cell.angle_beta   90.00
_cell.angle_gamma   90.00
#
_symmetry.space_group_name_H-M   'P 1'
#
loop_
_entity.id
_entity.type
_entity.pdbx_description
1 polymer ?
#
loop_
_entity_poly.entity_id
_entity_poly.type
_entity_poly.pdbx_seq_one_letter_code
_entity_poly.pdbx_strand_id
1 'polypeptide(L)'
;MELDLLNRINRQRFKETGPDSDLESRIASFELAFRMQSEAPQLQDISDEPKSIHKLYGLDNDATKDFGRQCLMARRFSERGVRFVQVSHSYKWDQHGGLKKSLPQNALEVDQPIQA
;
A
#
# COMPACT_ATOMS: atom_id res chain seq x y z
N MET A 1 8.06 21.93 8.43
CA MET A 1 9.23 22.43 9.20
C MET A 1 10.56 21.97 8.63
N GLU A 2 10.85 20.67 8.52
CA GLU A 2 12.14 20.21 7.91
C GLU A 2 12.23 20.47 6.40
N LEU A 3 11.16 20.23 5.63
CA LEU A 3 11.14 20.48 4.19
C LEU A 3 11.26 21.97 3.83
N ASP A 4 10.63 22.85 4.59
CA ASP A 4 10.72 24.29 4.37
C ASP A 4 12.15 24.81 4.59
N LEU A 5 12.85 24.25 5.58
CA LEU A 5 14.24 24.54 5.86
C LEU A 5 15.14 24.01 4.74
N LEU A 6 14.91 22.77 4.31
CA LEU A 6 15.65 22.15 3.19
C LEU A 6 15.47 22.95 1.90
N ASN A 7 14.24 23.39 1.60
CA ASN A 7 13.92 24.20 0.42
C ASN A 7 14.60 25.58 0.46
N ARG A 8 14.72 26.20 1.63
CA ARG A 8 15.50 27.45 1.77
C ARG A 8 16.99 27.23 1.49
N ILE A 9 17.57 26.17 2.04
CA ILE A 9 18.99 25.85 1.84
C ILE A 9 19.28 25.55 0.37
N ASN A 10 18.40 24.80 -0.31
CA ASN A 10 18.54 24.50 -1.72
C ASN A 10 18.41 25.74 -2.62
N ARG A 11 17.47 26.65 -2.31
CA ARG A 11 17.36 27.94 -3.03
C ARG A 11 18.58 28.84 -2.83
N GLN A 12 19.22 28.77 -1.67
CA GLN A 12 20.44 29.53 -1.39
C GLN A 12 21.63 28.96 -2.16
N ARG A 13 21.82 27.63 -2.15
CA ARG A 13 22.81 26.92 -2.98
C ARG A 13 22.64 27.22 -4.47
N PHE A 14 21.41 27.19 -4.99
CA PHE A 14 21.13 27.49 -6.41
C PHE A 14 21.61 28.88 -6.84
N LYS A 15 21.51 29.88 -5.94
CA LYS A 15 22.04 31.23 -6.21
C LYS A 15 23.57 31.29 -6.25
N GLU A 16 24.25 30.36 -5.59
CA GLU A 16 25.71 30.31 -5.48
C GLU A 16 26.35 29.44 -6.57
N THR A 17 25.73 28.34 -6.98
CA THR A 17 26.33 27.35 -7.91
C THR A 17 25.72 27.35 -9.31
N GLY A 18 24.59 28.02 -9.54
CA GLY A 18 23.83 27.92 -10.79
C GLY A 18 22.98 26.63 -10.87
N PRO A 19 22.36 26.34 -12.03
CA PRO A 19 21.45 25.21 -12.20
C PRO A 19 22.16 23.86 -12.01
N ASP A 20 21.64 23.03 -11.12
CA ASP A 20 22.11 21.68 -10.83
C ASP A 20 20.94 20.70 -10.97
N SER A 21 20.89 20.00 -12.11
CA SER A 21 19.80 19.07 -12.45
C SER A 21 19.71 17.88 -11.50
N ASP A 22 20.83 17.45 -10.91
CA ASP A 22 20.87 16.31 -10.00
C ASP A 22 20.30 16.71 -8.63
N LEU A 23 20.64 17.90 -8.15
CA LEU A 23 20.08 18.45 -6.92
C LEU A 23 18.56 18.67 -7.06
N GLU A 24 18.11 19.28 -8.15
CA GLU A 24 16.68 19.51 -8.41
C GLU A 24 15.90 18.19 -8.49
N SER A 25 16.44 17.17 -9.17
CA SER A 25 15.82 15.84 -9.27
C SER A 25 15.68 15.16 -7.91
N ARG A 26 16.66 15.33 -7.01
CA ARG A 26 16.61 14.81 -5.63
C ARG A 26 15.57 15.52 -4.79
N ILE A 27 15.47 16.85 -4.91
CA ILE A 27 14.45 17.64 -4.21
C ILE A 27 13.05 17.21 -4.64
N ALA A 28 12.81 17.13 -5.95
CA ALA A 28 11.53 16.69 -6.50
C ALA A 28 11.16 15.27 -6.02
N SER A 29 12.14 14.36 -5.93
CA SER A 29 11.93 13.01 -5.40
C SER A 29 11.55 13.02 -3.91
N PHE A 30 12.21 13.84 -3.09
CA PHE A 30 11.88 13.94 -1.66
C PHE A 30 10.53 14.60 -1.41
N GLU A 31 10.19 15.64 -2.18
CA GLU A 31 8.86 16.27 -2.11
C GLU A 31 7.75 15.33 -2.58
N LEU A 32 8.01 14.51 -3.60
CA LEU A 32 7.09 13.45 -4.01
C LEU A 32 6.92 12.41 -2.91
N ALA A 33 8.01 11.91 -2.32
CA ALA A 33 7.96 10.94 -1.22
C ALA A 33 7.19 11.49 -0.01
N PHE A 34 7.39 12.77 0.33
CA PHE A 34 6.65 13.42 1.40
C PHE A 34 5.15 13.54 1.11
N ARG A 35 4.78 13.93 -0.11
CA ARG A 35 3.37 13.94 -0.55
C ARG A 35 2.76 12.54 -0.49
N MET A 36 3.50 11.51 -0.86
CA MET A 36 3.05 10.12 -0.70
C MET A 36 2.80 9.76 0.77
N GLN A 37 3.65 10.22 1.70
CA GLN A 37 3.47 9.98 3.13
C GLN A 37 2.22 10.67 3.70
N SER A 38 1.85 11.85 3.20
CA SER A 38 0.62 12.53 3.63
C SER A 38 -0.67 11.91 3.08
N GLU A 39 -0.63 11.31 1.89
CA GLU A 39 -1.79 10.70 1.23
C GLU A 39 -2.05 9.25 1.66
N ALA A 40 -1.02 8.54 2.14
CA ALA A 40 -1.10 7.13 2.50
C ALA A 40 -2.18 6.76 3.55
N PRO A 41 -2.45 7.55 4.62
CA PRO A 41 -3.39 7.16 5.67
C PRO A 41 -4.85 7.02 5.16
N GLN A 42 -5.31 7.94 4.32
CA GLN A 42 -6.68 7.92 3.77
C GLN A 42 -6.91 6.72 2.83
N LEU A 43 -5.82 6.18 2.29
CA LEU A 43 -5.83 5.06 1.36
C LEU A 43 -6.00 3.72 2.09
N GLN A 44 -5.53 3.64 3.33
CA GLN A 44 -5.58 2.45 4.19
C GLN A 44 -6.84 2.39 5.06
N ASP A 45 -7.58 3.49 5.15
CA ASP A 45 -8.88 3.52 5.80
C ASP A 45 -9.97 2.95 4.89
N ILE A 46 -10.65 1.93 5.40
CA ILE A 46 -11.73 1.17 4.76
C ILE A 46 -13.04 1.29 5.55
N SER A 47 -13.07 2.11 6.61
CA SER A 47 -14.24 2.27 7.48
C SER A 47 -15.45 2.86 6.74
N ASP A 48 -15.20 3.64 5.69
CA ASP A 48 -16.23 4.24 4.83
C ASP A 48 -16.84 3.24 3.82
N GLU A 49 -16.28 2.04 3.66
CA GLU A 49 -16.82 1.05 2.74
C GLU A 49 -18.15 0.48 3.25
N PRO A 50 -19.14 0.24 2.37
CA PRO A 50 -20.40 -0.36 2.78
C PRO A 50 -20.20 -1.72 3.45
N LYS A 51 -21.06 -2.06 4.43
CA LYS A 51 -21.04 -3.37 5.09
C LYS A 51 -21.13 -4.54 4.10
N SER A 52 -21.84 -4.36 2.99
CA SER A 52 -21.92 -5.36 1.91
C SER A 52 -20.56 -5.61 1.26
N ILE A 53 -19.71 -4.59 1.12
CA ILE A 53 -18.35 -4.70 0.59
C ILE A 53 -17.44 -5.37 1.62
N HIS A 54 -17.55 -5.01 2.90
CA HIS A 54 -16.82 -5.71 3.97
C HIS A 54 -17.14 -7.20 3.98
N LYS A 55 -18.42 -7.56 3.85
CA LYS A 55 -18.85 -8.95 3.77
C LYS A 55 -18.39 -9.63 2.48
N LEU A 56 -18.44 -8.93 1.34
CA LEU A 56 -17.99 -9.47 0.05
C LEU A 56 -16.53 -9.94 0.14
N TYR A 57 -15.65 -9.10 0.69
CA TYR A 57 -14.24 -9.43 0.90
C TYR A 57 -13.96 -10.31 2.14
N GLY A 58 -14.99 -10.74 2.89
CA GLY A 58 -14.84 -11.65 4.03
C GLY A 58 -14.17 -11.02 5.26
N LEU A 59 -14.39 -9.72 5.52
CA LEU A 59 -13.86 -9.04 6.71
C LEU A 59 -14.61 -9.42 8.00
N ASP A 60 -15.75 -10.09 7.87
CA ASP A 60 -16.58 -10.62 8.96
C ASP A 60 -16.16 -12.02 9.42
N ASN A 61 -15.18 -12.64 8.76
CA ASN A 61 -14.63 -13.95 9.11
C ASN A 61 -13.13 -13.84 9.41
N ASP A 62 -12.72 -14.26 10.61
CA ASP A 62 -11.33 -14.15 11.07
C ASP A 62 -10.32 -14.87 10.16
N ALA A 63 -10.73 -15.95 9.48
CA ALA A 63 -9.86 -16.67 8.54
C ALA A 63 -9.54 -15.84 7.29
N THR A 64 -10.49 -15.07 6.77
CA THR A 64 -10.34 -14.34 5.51
C THR A 64 -10.02 -12.87 5.71
N LYS A 65 -10.24 -12.32 6.91
CA LYS A 65 -10.18 -10.89 7.21
C LYS A 65 -8.88 -10.21 6.78
N ASP A 66 -7.74 -10.84 7.04
CA ASP A 66 -6.43 -10.26 6.73
C ASP A 66 -6.21 -10.14 5.22
N PHE A 67 -6.46 -11.23 4.48
CA PHE A 67 -6.27 -11.23 3.03
C PHE A 67 -7.38 -10.42 2.32
N GLY A 68 -8.61 -10.49 2.81
CA GLY A 68 -9.74 -9.65 2.41
C GLY A 68 -9.45 -8.16 2.52
N ARG A 69 -8.85 -7.73 3.63
CA ARG A 69 -8.41 -6.33 3.80
C ARG A 69 -7.39 -5.94 2.74
N GLN A 70 -6.43 -6.80 2.42
CA GLN A 70 -5.43 -6.52 1.38
C GLN A 70 -6.06 -6.42 -0.02
N CYS A 71 -6.99 -7.31 -0.37
CA CYS A 71 -7.73 -7.26 -1.63
C CYS A 71 -8.58 -5.97 -1.74
N LEU A 72 -9.25 -5.57 -0.67
CA LEU A 72 -10.03 -4.33 -0.63
C LEU A 72 -9.13 -3.08 -0.78
N MET A 73 -7.97 -3.06 -0.13
CA MET A 73 -6.98 -2.00 -0.33
C MET A 73 -6.47 -1.97 -1.77
N ALA A 74 -6.22 -3.14 -2.37
CA ALA A 74 -5.79 -3.25 -3.75
C ALA A 74 -6.82 -2.66 -4.73
N ARG A 75 -8.11 -2.94 -4.53
CA ARG A 75 -9.19 -2.30 -5.28
C ARG A 75 -9.12 -0.77 -5.18
N ARG A 76 -9.00 -0.21 -3.97
CA ARG A 76 -8.91 1.25 -3.75
C ARG A 76 -7.66 1.86 -4.39
N PHE A 77 -6.54 1.16 -4.39
CA PHE A 77 -5.33 1.57 -5.09
C PHE A 77 -5.58 1.61 -6.60
N SER A 78 -6.20 0.58 -7.17
CA SER A 78 -6.56 0.54 -8.59
C SER A 78 -7.55 1.63 -8.99
N GLU A 79 -8.58 1.90 -8.18
CA GLU A 79 -9.55 2.99 -8.40
C GLU A 79 -8.90 4.38 -8.43
N ARG A 80 -7.80 4.57 -7.69
CA ARG A 80 -7.00 5.81 -7.69
C ARG A 80 -5.87 5.82 -8.71
N GLY A 81 -5.84 4.85 -9.63
CA GLY A 81 -4.93 4.84 -10.78
C GLY A 81 -3.55 4.24 -10.51
N VAL A 82 -3.35 3.48 -9.43
CA VAL A 82 -2.11 2.72 -9.23
C VAL A 82 -1.96 1.69 -10.35
N ARG A 83 -0.86 1.79 -11.10
CA ARG A 83 -0.59 0.99 -12.31
C ARG A 83 -0.37 -0.49 -12.02
N PHE A 84 0.18 -0.81 -10.87
CA PHE A 84 0.54 -2.17 -10.47
C PHE A 84 0.34 -2.36 -8.98
N VAL A 85 -0.39 -3.40 -8.60
CA VAL A 85 -0.63 -3.78 -7.21
C VAL A 85 -0.33 -5.25 -7.05
N GLN A 86 0.48 -5.58 -6.05
CA GLN A 86 0.74 -6.96 -5.65
C GLN A 86 0.11 -7.19 -4.27
N VAL A 87 -0.67 -8.26 -4.17
CA VAL A 87 -1.24 -8.73 -2.92
C VAL A 87 -0.61 -10.07 -2.60
N SER A 88 -0.14 -10.24 -1.37
CA SER A 88 0.54 -11.46 -0.93
C SER A 88 -0.20 -12.01 0.28
N HIS A 89 -0.63 -13.26 0.16
CA HIS A 89 -1.14 -14.00 1.30
C HIS A 89 -0.03 -14.17 2.34
N SER A 90 -0.42 -14.27 3.62
CA SER A 90 0.47 -14.35 4.78
C SER A 90 1.71 -15.19 4.49
N TYR A 91 2.89 -14.76 4.96
CA TYR A 91 4.15 -15.46 4.69
C TYR A 91 4.09 -16.90 5.20
N LYS A 92 3.72 -17.80 4.30
CA LYS A 92 3.67 -19.24 4.50
C LYS A 92 4.72 -19.82 3.57
N TRP A 93 5.77 -20.37 4.16
CA TRP A 93 6.81 -21.08 3.44
C TRP A 93 6.22 -22.32 2.75
N ASP A 94 6.98 -22.91 1.85
CA ASP A 94 6.54 -24.11 1.14
C ASP A 94 6.05 -25.24 2.07
N GLN A 95 5.10 -26.04 1.59
CA GLN A 95 4.43 -27.07 2.40
C GLN A 95 5.01 -28.47 2.17
N HIS A 96 6.34 -28.62 2.31
CA HIS A 96 7.02 -29.92 2.23
C HIS A 96 6.55 -30.93 3.30
N GLY A 97 6.00 -30.43 4.41
CA GLY A 97 5.36 -31.23 5.44
C GLY A 97 4.01 -30.63 5.85
N GLY A 98 3.10 -31.46 6.38
CA GLY A 98 1.83 -30.98 6.92
C GLY A 98 0.80 -30.52 5.88
N LEU A 99 1.04 -30.75 4.58
CA LEU A 99 0.19 -30.33 3.45
C LEU A 99 -1.31 -30.55 3.70
N LYS A 100 -1.72 -31.75 4.15
CA LYS A 100 -3.13 -32.07 4.41
C LYS A 100 -3.80 -31.17 5.46
N LYS A 101 -3.01 -30.62 6.38
CA LYS A 101 -3.50 -29.72 7.43
C LYS A 101 -3.46 -28.27 6.99
N SER A 102 -2.35 -27.85 6.38
CA SER A 102 -2.07 -26.44 6.08
C SER A 102 -2.65 -25.97 4.74
N LEU A 103 -2.75 -26.83 3.73
CA LEU A 103 -3.31 -26.45 2.44
C LEU A 103 -4.80 -26.04 2.53
N PRO A 104 -5.69 -26.80 3.21
CA PRO A 104 -7.08 -26.40 3.34
C PRO A 104 -7.26 -25.09 4.10
N GLN A 105 -6.40 -24.82 5.09
CA GLN A 105 -6.41 -23.55 5.83
C GLN A 105 -6.01 -22.39 4.91
N ASN A 106 -4.94 -22.53 4.13
CA ASN A 106 -4.53 -21.51 3.17
C ASN A 106 -5.61 -21.22 2.14
N ALA A 107 -6.24 -22.26 1.59
CA ALA A 107 -7.33 -22.12 0.64
C ALA A 107 -8.51 -21.36 1.27
N LEU A 108 -8.91 -21.72 2.50
CA LEU A 108 -10.00 -21.06 3.22
C LEU A 108 -9.73 -19.56 3.45
N GLU A 109 -8.48 -19.19 3.75
CA GLU A 109 -8.11 -17.80 4.04
C GLU A 109 -8.18 -16.88 2.80
N VAL A 110 -8.09 -17.42 1.58
CA VAL A 110 -8.02 -16.63 0.34
C VAL A 110 -9.23 -16.76 -0.58
N ASP A 111 -10.01 -17.84 -0.47
CA ASP A 111 -11.06 -18.20 -1.44
C ASP A 111 -12.09 -17.07 -1.64
N GLN A 112 -12.75 -16.65 -0.56
CA GLN A 112 -13.75 -15.58 -0.61
C GLN A 112 -13.17 -14.21 -1.00
N PRO A 113 -12.04 -13.73 -0.42
CA PRO A 113 -11.40 -12.49 -0.86
C PRO A 113 -11.02 -12.41 -2.34
N ILE A 114 -10.61 -13.54 -2.96
CA ILE A 114 -10.26 -13.59 -4.40
C ILE A 114 -11.51 -13.55 -5.27
N GLN A 115 -12.62 -14.12 -4.81
CA GLN A 115 -13.89 -14.17 -5.53
C GLN A 115 -14.57 -12.79 -5.65
N ALA A 116 -14.33 -11.90 -4.69
CA ALA A 116 -14.94 -10.57 -4.54
C ALA A 116 -14.68 -9.62 -5.73
#